data_AF-A0A7X9G9Z8-F1
#
_entry.id   AF-A0A7X9G9Z8-F1
#
_cell.length_a   1.000
_cell.length_b   1.000
_cell.length_c   1.000
_cell.angle_alpha   90.00
_cell.angle_beta   90.00
_cell.angle_gamma   90.00
#
_symmetry.space_group_name_H-M   'P 1'
#
loop_
_entity.id
_entity.type
_entity.pdbx_description
1 polymer ?
#
loop_
_entity_poly.entity_id
_entity_poly.type
_entity_poly.pdbx_seq_one_letter_code
_entity_poly.pdbx_strand_id
1 'polypeptide(L)'
;MLHIQEPIHGAVLNHRDGIADAEALLITVRGTAPLKCAVTVNGVSAQRQGDGFSAQIPLRRRSNDIVVTASGHQGQSEQRITVIWDRAKQKRYRFAIDDNCFFLRDLCRQQPKDIFSNHYLAILKRLHDNYGTRFSLNIFYESPEKDFTLKMMPDRWRAQFEEASPWLRMTWHAYAEFPDRPYQYTRAEKVLADIDLIHDEITRFAGPASWCPPTIVHWGELLPSAMPALAKHGITVLSDYFRRQEQRYAVSYGLDDWRCAQVESRGRLMEFASGIILSQIDMVLNTTPLADILPRLSAAIAAGSRSEVIDLLTHEQYFWPFYHHFVPDHAERLDCALRFLTDHGYKPVWFHEGLLGADQP
;
A
#
# COMPACT_ATOMS: atom_id res chain seq x y z
N MET A 1 -5.77 -27.84 21.68
CA MET A 1 -6.90 -27.02 21.19
C MET A 1 -6.85 -27.03 19.67
N LEU A 2 -7.99 -26.90 18.98
CA LEU A 2 -7.99 -26.73 17.52
C LEU A 2 -7.42 -25.35 17.17
N HIS A 3 -6.44 -25.30 16.29
CA HIS A 3 -5.79 -24.06 15.85
C HIS A 3 -5.30 -24.15 14.40
N ILE A 4 -5.78 -23.27 13.53
CA ILE A 4 -5.26 -23.07 12.17
C ILE A 4 -4.01 -22.20 12.25
N GLN A 5 -2.90 -22.69 11.68
CA GLN A 5 -1.60 -22.01 11.68
C GLN A 5 -1.28 -21.34 10.34
N GLU A 6 -1.62 -22.00 9.22
CA GLU A 6 -1.41 -21.48 7.87
C GLU A 6 -2.57 -21.92 6.96
N PRO A 7 -3.15 -21.01 6.14
CA PRO A 7 -2.97 -19.56 6.20
C PRO A 7 -3.59 -18.96 7.46
N ILE A 8 -3.31 -17.68 7.71
CA ILE A 8 -3.93 -16.91 8.80
C ILE A 8 -5.18 -16.19 8.32
N HIS A 9 -6.05 -15.77 9.25
CA HIS A 9 -7.13 -14.85 8.92
C HIS A 9 -6.57 -13.53 8.35
N GLY A 10 -7.11 -13.07 7.24
CA GLY A 10 -6.66 -11.87 6.54
C GLY A 10 -5.53 -12.10 5.54
N ALA A 11 -4.97 -13.32 5.42
CA ALA A 11 -3.88 -13.57 4.49
C ALA A 11 -4.28 -13.25 3.04
N VAL A 12 -3.44 -12.48 2.34
CA VAL A 12 -3.54 -12.25 0.90
C VAL A 12 -2.61 -13.24 0.21
N LEU A 13 -3.17 -14.16 -0.56
CA LEU A 13 -2.48 -15.29 -1.18
C LEU A 13 -2.49 -15.14 -2.70
N ASN A 14 -1.38 -15.48 -3.35
CA ASN A 14 -1.25 -15.47 -4.81
C ASN A 14 -0.74 -16.82 -5.34
N HIS A 15 -0.44 -16.86 -6.64
CA HIS A 15 0.01 -18.08 -7.32
C HIS A 15 1.31 -18.69 -6.78
N ARG A 16 2.05 -18.00 -5.90
CA ARG A 16 3.24 -18.52 -5.22
C ARG A 16 2.94 -19.22 -3.90
N ASP A 17 1.73 -19.07 -3.36
CA ASP A 17 1.28 -19.70 -2.11
C ASP A 17 0.60 -21.06 -2.34
N GLY A 18 0.51 -21.51 -3.59
CA GLY A 18 -0.16 -22.76 -3.96
C GLY A 18 0.02 -23.13 -5.43
N ILE A 19 -0.76 -24.09 -5.89
CA ILE A 19 -0.80 -24.49 -7.31
C ILE A 19 -2.02 -23.84 -7.95
N ALA A 20 -1.80 -22.93 -8.90
CA ALA A 20 -2.86 -22.17 -9.54
C ALA A 20 -3.19 -22.69 -10.94
N ASP A 21 -4.47 -22.91 -11.23
CA ASP A 21 -5.00 -23.06 -12.59
C ASP A 21 -5.89 -21.86 -12.95
N ALA A 22 -6.80 -22.02 -13.93
CA ALA A 22 -7.70 -20.96 -14.38
C ALA A 22 -8.88 -20.72 -13.41
N GLU A 23 -9.25 -21.71 -12.60
CA GLU A 23 -10.46 -21.71 -11.77
C GLU A 23 -10.17 -21.61 -10.27
N ALA A 24 -9.00 -22.07 -9.84
CA ALA A 24 -8.65 -22.14 -8.43
C ALA A 24 -7.16 -21.92 -8.13
N LEU A 25 -6.91 -21.50 -6.89
CA LEU A 25 -5.62 -21.64 -6.22
C LEU A 25 -5.72 -22.79 -5.21
N LEU A 26 -5.05 -23.90 -5.48
CA LEU A 26 -4.96 -25.03 -4.54
C LEU A 26 -3.90 -24.71 -3.49
N ILE A 27 -4.34 -24.45 -2.26
CA ILE A 27 -3.47 -24.14 -1.11
C ILE A 27 -3.41 -25.32 -0.15
N THR A 28 -2.36 -25.37 0.68
CA THR A 28 -2.28 -26.29 1.81
C THR A 28 -2.64 -25.56 3.10
N VAL A 29 -3.69 -26.02 3.78
CA VAL A 29 -4.06 -25.56 5.12
C VAL A 29 -3.37 -26.46 6.14
N ARG A 30 -2.74 -25.86 7.16
CA ARG A 30 -2.04 -26.54 8.24
C ARG A 30 -2.45 -25.99 9.59
N GLY A 31 -2.41 -26.84 10.60
CA GLY A 31 -2.67 -26.44 11.98
C GLY A 31 -2.51 -27.60 12.95
N THR A 32 -3.00 -27.39 14.17
CA THR A 32 -3.01 -28.39 15.23
C THR A 32 -4.43 -28.69 15.70
N ALA A 33 -4.67 -29.92 16.13
CA ALA A 33 -5.93 -30.39 16.69
C ALA A 33 -5.66 -31.46 17.75
N PRO A 34 -6.56 -31.66 18.74
CA PRO A 34 -6.40 -32.71 19.73
C PRO A 34 -6.15 -34.09 19.11
N LEU A 35 -5.39 -34.93 19.83
CA LEU A 35 -5.13 -36.31 19.43
C LEU A 35 -6.43 -37.09 19.28
N LYS A 36 -6.46 -38.06 18.37
CA LYS A 36 -7.60 -38.96 18.12
C LYS A 36 -8.89 -38.27 17.64
N CYS A 37 -8.82 -37.02 17.17
CA CYS A 37 -9.93 -36.38 16.45
C CYS A 37 -9.86 -36.66 14.94
N ALA A 38 -11.01 -36.86 14.30
CA ALA A 38 -11.14 -36.70 12.86
C ALA A 38 -11.15 -35.21 12.54
N VAL A 39 -10.33 -34.77 11.57
CA VAL A 39 -10.24 -33.36 11.16
C VAL A 39 -10.66 -33.23 9.72
N THR A 40 -11.51 -32.23 9.44
CA THR A 40 -11.87 -31.84 8.07
C THR A 40 -11.60 -30.36 7.86
N VAL A 41 -11.25 -29.98 6.63
CA VAL A 41 -11.06 -28.60 6.18
C VAL A 41 -12.00 -28.36 5.01
N ASN A 42 -13.01 -27.51 5.16
CA ASN A 42 -14.09 -27.32 4.17
C ASN A 42 -14.69 -28.66 3.68
N GLY A 43 -14.87 -29.62 4.60
CA GLY A 43 -15.38 -30.96 4.30
C GLY A 43 -14.35 -31.95 3.74
N VAL A 44 -13.15 -31.51 3.37
CA VAL A 44 -12.05 -32.39 2.92
C VAL A 44 -11.37 -33.01 4.15
N SER A 45 -11.24 -34.35 4.18
CA SER A 45 -10.53 -35.03 5.26
C SER A 45 -9.06 -34.62 5.31
N ALA A 46 -8.59 -34.20 6.49
CA ALA A 46 -7.20 -33.80 6.68
C ALA A 46 -6.31 -35.01 6.98
N GLN A 47 -5.07 -34.96 6.49
CA GLN A 47 -4.00 -35.84 6.94
C GLN A 47 -3.59 -35.47 8.37
N ARG A 48 -3.31 -36.47 9.20
CA ARG A 48 -2.96 -36.31 10.62
C ARG A 48 -1.54 -36.82 10.88
N GLN A 49 -0.75 -36.03 11.61
CA GLN A 49 0.56 -36.45 12.13
C GLN A 49 0.72 -35.92 13.56
N GLY A 50 0.50 -36.79 14.55
CA GLY A 50 0.41 -36.36 15.95
C GLY A 50 -0.78 -35.39 16.16
N ASP A 51 -0.49 -34.24 16.75
CA ASP A 51 -1.44 -33.13 16.89
C ASP A 51 -1.56 -32.29 15.61
N GLY A 52 -0.62 -32.40 14.67
CA GLY A 52 -0.66 -31.72 13.39
C GLY A 52 -1.74 -32.25 12.44
N PHE A 53 -2.31 -31.35 11.65
CA PHE A 53 -3.14 -31.68 10.50
C PHE A 53 -2.73 -30.89 9.25
N SER A 54 -3.00 -31.46 8.08
CA SER A 54 -2.93 -30.73 6.81
C SER A 54 -3.97 -31.19 5.81
N ALA A 55 -4.48 -30.27 5.00
CA ALA A 55 -5.40 -30.58 3.89
C ALA A 55 -5.17 -29.61 2.74
N GLN A 56 -5.36 -30.09 1.51
CA GLN A 56 -5.38 -29.22 0.34
C GLN A 56 -6.81 -28.81 0.02
N ILE A 57 -7.03 -27.51 -0.15
CA ILE A 57 -8.34 -26.96 -0.53
C ILE A 57 -8.19 -25.94 -1.66
N PRO A 58 -9.17 -25.89 -2.59
CA PRO A 58 -9.20 -24.88 -3.64
C PRO A 58 -9.80 -23.57 -3.13
N LEU A 59 -9.11 -22.46 -3.35
CA LEU A 59 -9.68 -21.11 -3.28
C LEU A 59 -10.30 -20.78 -4.64
N ARG A 60 -11.58 -20.38 -4.66
CA ARG A 60 -12.36 -20.16 -5.89
C ARG A 60 -13.00 -18.80 -5.99
N ARG A 61 -12.85 -17.95 -4.98
CA ARG A 61 -13.41 -16.59 -4.92
C ARG A 61 -12.31 -15.61 -4.53
N ARG A 62 -12.58 -14.31 -4.64
CA ARG A 62 -11.67 -13.29 -4.09
C ARG A 62 -11.55 -13.43 -2.58
N SER A 63 -12.66 -13.65 -1.87
CA SER A 63 -12.69 -13.95 -0.44
C SER A 63 -13.16 -15.39 -0.20
N ASN A 64 -12.45 -16.14 0.62
CA ASN A 64 -12.72 -17.56 0.87
C ASN A 64 -12.69 -17.85 2.36
N ASP A 65 -13.78 -18.44 2.87
CA ASP A 65 -13.82 -18.98 4.22
C ASP A 65 -13.17 -20.37 4.27
N ILE A 66 -12.34 -20.57 5.28
CA ILE A 66 -11.72 -21.84 5.61
C ILE A 66 -12.24 -22.25 6.99
N VAL A 67 -13.04 -23.31 7.00
CA VAL A 67 -13.64 -23.89 8.19
C VAL A 67 -12.95 -25.20 8.48
N VAL A 68 -12.27 -25.27 9.63
CA VAL A 68 -11.69 -26.51 10.13
C VAL A 68 -12.55 -27.03 11.26
N THR A 69 -12.93 -28.31 11.16
CA THR A 69 -13.68 -29.02 12.19
C THR A 69 -12.84 -30.17 12.73
N ALA A 70 -12.74 -30.29 14.05
CA ALA A 70 -12.18 -31.45 14.73
C ALA A 70 -13.26 -32.14 15.57
N SER A 71 -13.55 -33.40 15.25
CA SER A 71 -14.56 -34.22 15.92
C SER A 71 -13.90 -35.38 16.66
N GLY A 72 -14.16 -35.52 17.95
CA GLY A 72 -13.64 -36.61 18.78
C GLY A 72 -14.64 -37.03 19.86
N HIS A 73 -14.18 -37.88 20.78
CA HIS A 73 -15.04 -38.43 21.84
C HIS A 73 -15.51 -37.37 22.85
N GLN A 74 -14.78 -36.25 22.94
CA GLN A 74 -15.10 -35.11 23.80
C GLN A 74 -16.01 -34.07 23.12
N GLY A 75 -16.51 -34.36 21.91
CA GLY A 75 -17.34 -33.46 21.13
C GLY A 75 -16.64 -32.89 19.91
N GLN A 76 -17.22 -31.83 19.35
CA GLN A 76 -16.80 -31.17 18.14
C GLN A 76 -16.27 -29.76 18.46
N SER A 77 -15.20 -29.38 17.78
CA SER A 77 -14.67 -28.00 17.79
C SER A 77 -14.52 -27.50 16.36
N GLU A 78 -14.76 -26.21 16.17
CA GLU A 78 -14.66 -25.53 14.87
C GLU A 78 -13.78 -24.28 15.01
N GLN A 79 -12.99 -24.00 13.99
CA GLN A 79 -12.36 -22.70 13.78
C GLN A 79 -12.60 -22.24 12.34
N ARG A 80 -12.86 -20.94 12.18
CA ARG A 80 -13.00 -20.28 10.89
C ARG A 80 -11.97 -19.19 10.71
N ILE A 81 -11.39 -19.12 9.53
CA ILE A 81 -10.63 -17.96 9.04
C ILE A 81 -11.13 -17.60 7.64
N THR A 82 -10.71 -16.44 7.15
CA THR A 82 -11.05 -15.94 5.82
C THR A 82 -9.77 -15.43 5.19
N VAL A 83 -9.54 -15.78 3.92
CA VAL A 83 -8.36 -15.38 3.16
C VAL A 83 -8.75 -14.72 1.84
N ILE A 84 -7.88 -13.85 1.36
CA ILE A 84 -8.04 -13.17 0.07
C ILE A 84 -7.16 -13.85 -0.97
N TRP A 85 -7.73 -14.13 -2.13
CA TRP A 85 -6.99 -14.61 -3.30
C TRP A 85 -6.71 -13.44 -4.25
N ASP A 86 -5.43 -13.06 -4.33
CA ASP A 86 -4.87 -12.25 -5.39
C ASP A 86 -4.72 -13.11 -6.66
N ARG A 87 -5.68 -12.97 -7.56
CA ARG A 87 -5.75 -13.72 -8.82
C ARG A 87 -4.75 -13.25 -9.85
N ALA A 88 -4.23 -12.03 -9.67
CA ALA A 88 -3.37 -11.42 -10.65
C ALA A 88 -2.04 -12.17 -10.72
N LYS A 89 -1.71 -12.67 -11.92
CA LYS A 89 -0.39 -13.20 -12.23
C LYS A 89 0.53 -12.11 -12.80
N GLN A 90 0.32 -10.86 -12.39
CA GLN A 90 1.05 -9.71 -12.91
C GLN A 90 1.90 -9.07 -11.83
N LYS A 91 3.21 -9.05 -12.09
CA LYS A 91 4.18 -8.23 -11.35
C LYS A 91 3.84 -6.76 -11.51
N ARG A 92 3.70 -6.06 -10.39
CA ARG A 92 3.26 -4.66 -10.38
C ARG A 92 3.93 -3.84 -9.30
N TYR A 93 3.94 -2.53 -9.46
CA TYR A 93 4.50 -1.66 -8.44
C TYR A 93 3.72 -0.35 -8.30
N ARG A 94 3.75 0.22 -7.10
CA ARG A 94 3.30 1.60 -6.85
C ARG A 94 4.52 2.49 -6.66
N PHE A 95 4.40 3.73 -7.09
CA PHE A 95 5.30 4.80 -6.70
C PHE A 95 4.52 5.94 -6.06
N ALA A 96 4.72 6.14 -4.75
CA ALA A 96 4.18 7.28 -4.00
C ALA A 96 5.28 8.31 -3.71
N ILE A 97 4.88 9.58 -3.63
CA ILE A 97 5.76 10.67 -3.18
C ILE A 97 5.05 11.42 -2.07
N ASP A 98 5.66 11.45 -0.89
CA ASP A 98 5.12 12.11 0.30
C ASP A 98 5.56 13.58 0.38
N ASP A 99 4.89 14.30 1.28
CA ASP A 99 5.19 15.68 1.67
C ASP A 99 5.13 16.71 0.55
N ASN A 100 4.23 16.49 -0.41
CA ASN A 100 4.13 17.38 -1.57
C ASN A 100 3.47 18.72 -1.20
N CYS A 101 4.19 19.81 -1.39
CA CYS A 101 3.66 21.18 -1.36
C CYS A 101 4.57 22.18 -2.07
N PHE A 102 5.85 21.87 -2.25
CA PHE A 102 6.85 22.81 -2.76
C PHE A 102 6.70 23.07 -4.26
N PHE A 103 6.39 22.06 -5.07
CA PHE A 103 6.16 22.25 -6.50
C PHE A 103 4.93 23.11 -6.75
N LEU A 104 3.86 22.94 -5.98
CA LEU A 104 2.64 23.77 -6.08
C LEU A 104 2.93 25.23 -5.69
N ARG A 105 3.67 25.42 -4.58
CA ARG A 105 4.17 26.74 -4.17
C ARG A 105 5.04 27.38 -5.24
N ASP A 106 5.96 26.62 -5.83
CA ASP A 106 6.86 27.09 -6.88
C ASP A 106 6.09 27.47 -8.16
N LEU A 107 5.13 26.65 -8.60
CA LEU A 107 4.23 26.99 -9.71
C LEU A 107 3.51 28.31 -9.46
N CYS A 108 2.97 28.54 -8.26
CA CYS A 108 2.32 29.81 -7.92
C CYS A 108 3.27 31.02 -8.00
N ARG A 109 4.53 30.83 -7.62
CA ARG A 109 5.54 31.90 -7.64
C ARG A 109 6.04 32.20 -9.05
N GLN A 110 6.41 31.17 -9.79
CA GLN A 110 7.03 31.30 -11.12
C GLN A 110 6.00 31.54 -12.23
N GLN A 111 4.76 31.11 -12.01
CA GLN A 111 3.67 31.16 -12.99
C GLN A 111 4.07 30.71 -14.40
N PRO A 112 4.70 29.53 -14.57
CA PRO A 112 5.16 29.09 -15.88
C PRO A 112 3.97 28.84 -16.82
N LYS A 113 4.21 28.87 -18.13
CA LYS A 113 3.19 28.47 -19.11
C LYS A 113 2.93 26.96 -19.09
N ASP A 114 3.99 26.17 -18.92
CA ASP A 114 3.97 24.72 -18.85
C ASP A 114 4.39 24.27 -17.44
N ILE A 115 3.56 23.46 -16.78
CA ILE A 115 3.85 22.92 -15.45
C ILE A 115 5.12 22.06 -15.44
N PHE A 116 5.46 21.42 -16.56
CA PHE A 116 6.68 20.60 -16.69
C PHE A 116 7.95 21.42 -16.90
N SER A 117 7.85 22.77 -16.92
CA SER A 117 9.02 23.64 -16.74
C SER A 117 9.51 23.66 -15.28
N ASN A 118 8.68 23.23 -14.32
CA ASN A 118 9.10 22.99 -12.95
C ASN A 118 10.05 21.78 -12.89
N HIS A 119 11.21 21.93 -12.25
CA HIS A 119 12.26 20.91 -12.31
C HIS A 119 11.83 19.55 -11.73
N TYR A 120 11.02 19.56 -10.67
CA TYR A 120 10.54 18.35 -10.01
C TYR A 120 9.56 17.60 -10.94
N LEU A 121 8.57 18.30 -11.50
CA LEU A 121 7.64 17.72 -12.46
C LEU A 121 8.34 17.26 -13.75
N ALA A 122 9.37 17.96 -14.21
CA ALA A 122 10.17 17.55 -15.36
C ALA A 122 10.87 16.20 -15.12
N ILE A 123 11.40 15.97 -13.92
CA ILE A 123 12.00 14.69 -13.53
C ILE A 123 10.94 13.58 -13.58
N LEU A 124 9.77 13.80 -12.97
CA LEU A 124 8.69 12.81 -12.96
C LEU A 124 8.20 12.49 -14.38
N LYS A 125 8.03 13.51 -15.22
CA LYS A 125 7.63 13.33 -16.62
C LYS A 125 8.65 12.48 -17.38
N ARG A 126 9.95 12.75 -17.24
CA ARG A 126 11.01 11.95 -17.87
C ARG A 126 10.96 10.49 -17.42
N LEU A 127 10.76 10.24 -16.12
CA LEU A 127 10.66 8.88 -15.59
C LEU A 127 9.40 8.16 -16.08
N HIS A 128 8.28 8.87 -16.20
CA HIS A 128 7.08 8.34 -16.85
C HIS A 128 7.33 8.01 -18.32
N ASP A 129 7.91 8.93 -19.10
CA ASP A 129 8.19 8.73 -20.51
C ASP A 129 9.13 7.52 -20.74
N ASN A 130 10.10 7.29 -19.84
CA ASN A 130 11.06 6.20 -19.94
C ASN A 130 10.50 4.84 -19.49
N TYR A 131 9.68 4.80 -18.43
CA TYR A 131 9.34 3.56 -17.71
C TYR A 131 7.82 3.32 -17.60
N GLY A 132 7.01 4.24 -18.10
CA GLY A 132 5.55 4.23 -17.95
C GLY A 132 5.06 4.49 -16.52
N THR A 133 5.95 4.90 -15.60
CA THR A 133 5.65 5.03 -14.17
C THR A 133 4.41 5.88 -13.93
N ARG A 134 3.58 5.45 -12.97
CA ARG A 134 2.44 6.22 -12.47
C ARG A 134 2.74 6.68 -11.05
N PHE A 135 2.61 7.97 -10.79
CA PHE A 135 2.93 8.60 -9.52
C PHE A 135 1.65 9.00 -8.78
N SER A 136 1.67 8.81 -7.45
CA SER A 136 0.72 9.42 -6.51
C SER A 136 1.48 10.44 -5.67
N LEU A 137 1.07 11.70 -5.74
CA LEU A 137 1.64 12.78 -4.95
C LEU A 137 0.76 12.99 -3.72
N ASN A 138 1.23 12.58 -2.54
CA ASN A 138 0.53 12.82 -1.29
C ASN A 138 0.84 14.27 -0.86
N ILE A 139 -0.17 15.13 -0.94
CA ILE A 139 -0.01 16.59 -0.77
C ILE A 139 -0.45 17.08 0.61
N PHE A 140 0.21 18.13 1.08
CA PHE A 140 -0.25 18.94 2.21
C PHE A 140 -1.18 20.06 1.76
N TYR A 141 -2.07 20.47 2.67
CA TYR A 141 -2.89 21.66 2.45
C TYR A 141 -2.09 22.97 2.63
N GLU A 142 -1.20 23.02 3.63
CA GLU A 142 -0.39 24.18 4.01
C GLU A 142 1.11 23.83 4.01
N SER A 143 1.96 24.74 3.51
CA SER A 143 3.41 24.57 3.52
C SER A 143 3.98 24.69 4.94
N PRO A 144 5.15 24.08 5.22
CA PRO A 144 5.81 24.16 6.53
C PRO A 144 6.12 25.61 6.95
N GLU A 145 6.51 26.46 6.01
CA GLU A 145 6.78 27.88 6.24
C GLU A 145 5.51 28.74 6.35
N LYS A 146 4.32 28.15 6.18
CA LYS A 146 3.01 28.83 6.20
C LYS A 146 2.89 29.99 5.21
N ASP A 147 3.66 29.90 4.13
CA ASP A 147 3.72 30.89 3.05
C ASP A 147 2.90 30.47 1.82
N PHE A 148 2.31 29.28 1.87
CA PHE A 148 1.50 28.71 0.80
C PHE A 148 0.38 27.83 1.37
N THR A 149 -0.80 27.93 0.76
CA THR A 149 -1.89 26.96 0.95
C THR A 149 -2.49 26.60 -0.41
N LEU A 150 -3.16 25.45 -0.52
CA LEU A 150 -3.79 25.02 -1.77
C LEU A 150 -4.81 26.04 -2.33
N LYS A 151 -5.43 26.87 -1.47
CA LYS A 151 -6.31 27.97 -1.90
C LYS A 151 -5.62 28.98 -2.82
N MET A 152 -4.30 29.10 -2.74
CA MET A 152 -3.52 30.02 -3.57
C MET A 152 -3.30 29.47 -4.99
N MET A 153 -3.54 28.17 -5.23
CA MET A 153 -3.39 27.59 -6.57
C MET A 153 -4.41 28.17 -7.54
N PRO A 154 -3.97 28.79 -8.66
CA PRO A 154 -4.87 29.14 -9.75
C PRO A 154 -5.26 27.88 -10.53
N ASP A 155 -6.37 27.95 -11.26
CA ASP A 155 -6.89 26.87 -12.12
C ASP A 155 -6.38 26.93 -13.58
N ARG A 156 -5.47 27.87 -13.90
CA ARG A 156 -4.95 28.05 -15.27
C ARG A 156 -4.23 26.82 -15.85
N TRP A 157 -3.72 25.93 -14.98
CA TRP A 157 -3.05 24.70 -15.38
C TRP A 157 -3.95 23.47 -15.32
N ARG A 158 -5.24 23.65 -15.03
CA ARG A 158 -6.20 22.56 -14.88
C ARG A 158 -6.13 21.57 -16.05
N ALA A 159 -6.15 22.06 -17.29
CA ALA A 159 -6.07 21.22 -18.47
C ALA A 159 -4.76 20.39 -18.55
N GLN A 160 -3.63 20.95 -18.11
CA GLN A 160 -2.34 20.25 -18.12
C GLN A 160 -2.30 19.15 -17.04
N PHE A 161 -2.89 19.40 -15.87
CA PHE A 161 -3.03 18.36 -14.85
C PHE A 161 -4.02 17.27 -15.25
N GLU A 162 -5.14 17.63 -15.88
CA GLU A 162 -6.12 16.67 -16.41
C GLU A 162 -5.48 15.79 -17.51
N GLU A 163 -4.66 16.38 -18.40
CA GLU A 163 -3.90 15.65 -19.42
C GLU A 163 -2.85 14.71 -18.81
N ALA A 164 -2.20 15.11 -17.71
CA ALA A 164 -1.24 14.28 -16.99
C ALA A 164 -1.89 13.20 -16.09
N SER A 165 -3.19 13.31 -15.79
CA SER A 165 -3.91 12.45 -14.85
C SER A 165 -3.86 10.93 -15.11
N PRO A 166 -3.62 10.42 -16.35
CA PRO A 166 -3.39 8.99 -16.58
C PRO A 166 -2.08 8.45 -15.97
N TRP A 167 -1.17 9.31 -15.51
CA TRP A 167 0.08 8.89 -14.90
C TRP A 167 0.52 9.73 -13.69
N LEU A 168 -0.02 10.92 -13.49
CA LEU A 168 0.27 11.80 -12.36
C LEU A 168 -1.02 12.16 -11.64
N ARG A 169 -1.19 11.67 -10.41
CA ARG A 169 -2.34 12.02 -9.57
C ARG A 169 -1.89 12.54 -8.23
N MET A 170 -2.73 13.37 -7.63
CA MET A 170 -2.56 13.94 -6.31
C MET A 170 -3.56 13.34 -5.35
N THR A 171 -3.18 13.27 -4.08
CA THR A 171 -4.04 12.80 -3.01
C THR A 171 -3.69 13.47 -1.69
N TRP A 172 -4.48 13.24 -0.67
CA TRP A 172 -4.26 13.78 0.67
C TRP A 172 -3.09 13.09 1.39
N HIS A 173 -2.29 13.87 2.10
CA HIS A 173 -1.31 13.36 3.08
C HIS A 173 -1.61 13.83 4.50
N ALA A 174 -1.75 15.15 4.67
CA ALA A 174 -2.22 15.79 5.89
C ALA A 174 -2.60 17.26 5.65
N TYR A 175 -3.14 17.93 6.67
CA TYR A 175 -3.28 19.38 6.65
C TYR A 175 -1.91 20.09 6.46
N ALA A 176 -0.89 19.70 7.22
CA ALA A 176 0.47 20.23 7.15
C ALA A 176 1.49 19.20 7.64
N GLU A 177 2.78 19.45 7.41
CA GLU A 177 3.90 18.63 7.92
C GLU A 177 3.94 18.58 9.45
N PHE A 178 3.63 19.69 10.10
CA PHE A 178 3.71 19.81 11.55
C PHE A 178 2.33 20.08 12.19
N PRO A 179 2.08 19.57 13.42
CA PRO A 179 2.99 18.76 14.25
C PRO A 179 3.14 17.32 13.75
N ASP A 180 4.22 16.65 14.18
CA ASP A 180 4.43 15.23 13.91
C ASP A 180 3.22 14.38 14.34
N ARG A 181 2.90 13.36 13.53
CA ARG A 181 1.82 12.40 13.80
C ARG A 181 0.46 13.07 14.06
N PRO A 182 0.00 13.97 13.17
CA PRO A 182 -1.18 14.79 13.41
C PRO A 182 -2.47 13.96 13.55
N TYR A 183 -2.47 12.70 13.09
CA TYR A 183 -3.65 11.84 13.10
C TYR A 183 -3.60 10.67 14.09
N GLN A 184 -2.50 10.48 14.83
CA GLN A 184 -2.31 9.30 15.69
C GLN A 184 -3.45 9.07 16.70
N TYR A 185 -3.97 10.16 17.28
CA TYR A 185 -5.07 10.14 18.24
C TYR A 185 -6.29 10.95 17.78
N THR A 186 -6.35 11.21 16.48
CA THR A 186 -7.40 12.04 15.89
C THR A 186 -8.58 11.19 15.51
N ARG A 187 -9.79 11.71 15.77
CA ARG A 187 -11.01 11.01 15.40
C ARG A 187 -11.20 11.02 13.89
N ALA A 188 -11.90 10.00 13.38
CA ALA A 188 -12.17 9.84 11.95
C ALA A 188 -12.78 11.09 11.29
N GLU A 189 -13.65 11.82 12.00
CA GLU A 189 -14.34 12.98 11.41
C GLU A 189 -13.37 14.08 10.99
N LYS A 190 -12.30 14.31 11.75
CA LYS A 190 -11.27 15.29 11.39
C LYS A 190 -10.38 14.80 10.27
N VAL A 191 -10.01 13.51 10.27
CA VAL A 191 -9.23 12.92 9.17
C VAL A 191 -9.99 13.07 7.85
N LEU A 192 -11.28 12.72 7.84
CA LEU A 192 -12.14 12.84 6.67
C LEU A 192 -12.35 14.30 6.23
N ALA A 193 -12.54 15.23 7.18
CA ALA A 193 -12.65 16.65 6.85
C ALA A 193 -11.39 17.20 6.15
N ASP A 194 -10.19 16.74 6.53
CA ASP A 194 -8.96 17.14 5.85
C ASP A 194 -8.80 16.47 4.49
N ILE A 195 -9.23 15.22 4.34
CA ILE A 195 -9.29 14.54 3.05
C ILE A 195 -10.20 15.31 2.09
N ASP A 196 -11.41 15.65 2.53
CA ASP A 196 -12.40 16.37 1.72
C ASP A 196 -11.88 17.76 1.33
N LEU A 197 -11.28 18.50 2.27
CA LEU A 197 -10.68 19.80 2.00
C LEU A 197 -9.63 19.75 0.88
N ILE A 198 -8.73 18.77 0.94
CA ILE A 198 -7.65 18.64 -0.06
C ILE A 198 -8.20 18.12 -1.38
N HIS A 199 -9.15 17.19 -1.35
CA HIS A 199 -9.83 16.68 -2.54
C HIS A 199 -10.54 17.80 -3.30
N ASP A 200 -11.26 18.69 -2.61
CA ASP A 200 -11.96 19.81 -3.21
C ASP A 200 -10.98 20.80 -3.88
N GLU A 201 -9.86 21.10 -3.22
CA GLU A 201 -8.84 21.99 -3.79
C GLU A 201 -8.17 21.37 -5.02
N ILE A 202 -7.77 20.09 -4.98
CA ILE A 202 -7.21 19.37 -6.15
C ILE A 202 -8.22 19.40 -7.30
N THR A 203 -9.49 19.08 -7.01
CA THR A 203 -10.55 19.08 -8.02
C THR A 203 -10.76 20.47 -8.62
N ARG A 204 -10.58 21.53 -7.84
CA ARG A 204 -10.67 22.93 -8.29
C ARG A 204 -9.53 23.28 -9.25
N PHE A 205 -8.27 23.12 -8.85
CA PHE A 205 -7.13 23.63 -9.64
C PHE A 205 -6.61 22.64 -10.69
N ALA A 206 -6.83 21.34 -10.51
CA ALA A 206 -6.29 20.26 -11.36
C ALA A 206 -7.36 19.37 -12.00
N GLY A 207 -8.62 19.48 -11.57
CA GLY A 207 -9.71 18.69 -12.11
C GLY A 207 -9.89 17.34 -11.42
N PRO A 208 -11.10 16.73 -11.52
CA PRO A 208 -11.45 15.53 -10.75
C PRO A 208 -10.63 14.29 -11.16
N ALA A 209 -10.16 14.23 -12.41
CA ALA A 209 -9.36 13.11 -12.90
C ALA A 209 -7.97 13.04 -12.23
N SER A 210 -7.46 14.18 -11.73
CA SER A 210 -6.17 14.27 -11.06
C SER A 210 -6.20 13.83 -9.59
N TRP A 211 -7.37 13.56 -9.01
CA TRP A 211 -7.50 13.01 -7.66
C TRP A 211 -7.40 11.47 -7.66
N CYS A 212 -6.79 10.91 -6.61
CA CYS A 212 -6.96 9.51 -6.25
C CYS A 212 -7.18 9.32 -4.75
N PRO A 213 -7.88 8.24 -4.32
CA PRO A 213 -7.97 7.89 -2.90
C PRO A 213 -6.58 7.75 -2.24
N PRO A 214 -6.40 8.25 -1.01
CA PRO A 214 -5.11 8.19 -0.34
C PRO A 214 -4.78 6.76 0.05
N THR A 215 -3.49 6.47 0.08
CA THR A 215 -2.95 5.17 0.52
C THR A 215 -1.89 5.30 1.60
N ILE A 216 -1.53 6.53 1.99
CA ILE A 216 -0.57 6.81 3.06
C ILE A 216 -1.15 7.94 3.90
N VAL A 217 -1.12 7.77 5.22
CA VAL A 217 -1.39 8.85 6.17
C VAL A 217 -0.05 9.45 6.59
N HIS A 218 0.04 10.77 6.74
CA HIS A 218 1.28 11.38 7.23
C HIS A 218 1.71 10.77 8.59
N TRP A 219 2.99 10.40 8.67
CA TRP A 219 3.59 9.57 9.73
C TRP A 219 3.01 8.17 9.93
N GLY A 220 2.05 7.72 9.11
CA GLY A 220 1.52 6.38 9.20
C GLY A 220 0.83 6.01 10.50
N GLU A 221 0.33 7.01 11.21
CA GLU A 221 -0.29 6.84 12.50
C GLU A 221 -1.73 7.37 12.44
N LEU A 222 -2.67 6.49 12.78
CA LEU A 222 -4.08 6.80 12.96
C LEU A 222 -4.69 5.82 13.96
N LEU A 223 -5.83 6.19 14.56
CA LEU A 223 -6.58 5.25 15.41
C LEU A 223 -7.17 4.13 14.56
N PRO A 224 -6.95 2.83 14.87
CA PRO A 224 -7.56 1.72 14.12
C PRO A 224 -9.09 1.83 13.98
N SER A 225 -9.76 2.44 14.97
CA SER A 225 -11.20 2.71 14.94
C SER A 225 -11.64 3.68 13.85
N ALA A 226 -10.73 4.42 13.22
CA ALA A 226 -11.02 5.29 12.08
C ALA A 226 -11.07 4.52 10.75
N MET A 227 -10.39 3.37 10.64
CA MET A 227 -10.30 2.61 9.39
C MET A 227 -11.67 2.27 8.76
N PRO A 228 -12.72 1.87 9.51
CA PRO A 228 -14.04 1.63 8.91
C PRO A 228 -14.69 2.87 8.29
N ALA A 229 -14.41 4.07 8.83
CA ALA A 229 -14.91 5.32 8.26
C ALA A 229 -14.13 5.70 6.99
N LEU A 230 -12.81 5.50 7.00
CA LEU A 230 -11.94 5.66 5.83
C LEU A 230 -12.36 4.72 4.69
N ALA A 231 -12.66 3.46 5.01
CA ALA A 231 -13.13 2.48 4.03
C ALA A 231 -14.44 2.89 3.36
N LYS A 232 -15.41 3.40 4.15
CA LYS A 232 -16.66 3.95 3.61
C LYS A 232 -16.45 5.19 2.73
N HIS A 233 -15.36 5.93 2.97
CA HIS A 233 -14.95 7.06 2.15
C HIS A 233 -14.18 6.64 0.88
N GLY A 234 -13.97 5.34 0.65
CA GLY A 234 -13.35 4.81 -0.56
C GLY A 234 -11.86 4.50 -0.43
N ILE A 235 -11.29 4.57 0.78
CA ILE A 235 -9.92 4.13 1.04
C ILE A 235 -9.91 2.61 1.19
N THR A 236 -9.29 1.92 0.24
CA THR A 236 -9.28 0.45 0.20
C THR A 236 -7.92 -0.14 0.57
N VAL A 237 -6.88 0.69 0.62
CA VAL A 237 -5.49 0.29 0.90
C VAL A 237 -4.82 1.32 1.79
N LEU A 238 -4.06 0.86 2.78
CA LEU A 238 -3.14 1.68 3.56
C LEU A 238 -1.75 1.04 3.53
N SER A 239 -0.76 1.78 3.05
CA SER A 239 0.62 1.34 2.90
C SER A 239 1.50 1.93 3.99
N ASP A 240 2.37 1.12 4.58
CA ASP A 240 3.36 1.62 5.53
C ASP A 240 4.54 0.67 5.81
N TYR A 241 5.42 1.00 6.75
CA TYR A 241 6.60 0.22 7.06
C TYR A 241 6.25 -1.10 7.73
N PHE A 242 5.39 -1.09 8.76
CA PHE A 242 5.11 -2.27 9.60
C PHE A 242 6.39 -3.01 10.03
N ARG A 243 7.49 -2.29 10.27
CA ARG A 243 8.76 -2.88 10.70
C ARG A 243 8.96 -2.68 12.18
N ARG A 244 9.46 -3.71 12.84
CA ARG A 244 9.81 -3.62 14.25
C ARG A 244 11.02 -2.70 14.40
N GLN A 245 10.86 -1.60 15.13
CA GLN A 245 11.94 -0.69 15.53
C GLN A 245 12.09 -0.75 17.04
N GLU A 246 13.24 -1.24 17.50
CA GLU A 246 13.51 -1.45 18.93
C GLU A 246 12.42 -2.32 19.59
N GLN A 247 11.64 -1.73 20.51
CA GLN A 247 10.60 -2.42 21.27
C GLN A 247 9.18 -2.27 20.71
N ARG A 248 8.96 -1.55 19.60
CA ARG A 248 7.63 -1.38 19.02
C ARG A 248 7.62 -1.46 17.49
N TYR A 249 6.47 -1.77 16.92
CA TYR A 249 6.22 -1.43 15.53
C TYR A 249 6.02 0.08 15.42
N ALA A 250 6.71 0.69 14.46
CA ALA A 250 6.55 2.10 14.13
C ALA A 250 5.78 2.21 12.81
N VAL A 251 4.98 3.28 12.65
CA VAL A 251 4.40 3.62 11.33
C VAL A 251 3.50 2.47 10.87
N SER A 252 2.47 2.21 11.71
CA SER A 252 1.70 0.96 11.71
C SER A 252 0.22 1.15 12.01
N TYR A 253 -0.28 2.38 11.93
CA TYR A 253 -1.69 2.71 12.09
C TYR A 253 -2.31 2.25 13.42
N GLY A 254 -1.52 2.28 14.51
CA GLY A 254 -1.94 1.84 15.83
C GLY A 254 -2.34 0.35 15.92
N LEU A 255 -1.89 -0.49 14.99
CA LEU A 255 -2.17 -1.93 15.01
C LEU A 255 -1.35 -2.64 16.10
N ASP A 256 -1.83 -3.82 16.51
CA ASP A 256 -1.10 -4.69 17.43
C ASP A 256 0.09 -5.39 16.76
N ASP A 257 1.07 -5.78 17.58
CA ASP A 257 2.30 -6.46 17.16
C ASP A 257 2.05 -7.70 16.32
N TRP A 258 0.98 -8.47 16.60
CA TRP A 258 0.69 -9.67 15.85
C TRP A 258 0.35 -9.32 14.40
N ARG A 259 -0.61 -8.40 14.17
CA ARG A 259 -0.96 -7.94 12.82
C ARG A 259 0.23 -7.31 12.10
N CYS A 260 1.02 -6.50 12.78
CA CYS A 260 2.22 -5.90 12.20
C CYS A 260 3.23 -6.96 11.75
N ALA A 261 3.50 -7.98 12.57
CA ALA A 261 4.37 -9.09 12.19
C ALA A 261 3.83 -9.89 10.98
N GLN A 262 2.51 -9.98 10.83
CA GLN A 262 1.91 -10.62 9.65
C GLN A 262 2.13 -9.79 8.38
N VAL A 263 1.95 -8.47 8.44
CA VAL A 263 2.26 -7.58 7.30
C VAL A 263 3.75 -7.60 7.00
N GLU A 264 4.61 -7.54 8.01
CA GLU A 264 6.06 -7.59 7.85
C GLU A 264 6.54 -8.88 7.17
N SER A 265 5.93 -10.02 7.49
CA SER A 265 6.33 -11.32 6.92
C SER A 265 5.72 -11.60 5.55
N ARG A 266 4.48 -11.17 5.30
CA ARG A 266 3.71 -11.49 4.07
C ARG A 266 3.60 -10.33 3.10
N GLY A 267 4.02 -9.13 3.49
CA GLY A 267 3.86 -7.89 2.76
C GLY A 267 2.45 -7.32 2.81
N ARG A 268 1.39 -8.13 2.99
CA ARG A 268 -0.01 -7.67 2.95
C ARG A 268 -0.89 -8.40 3.95
N LEU A 269 -1.91 -7.71 4.46
CA LEU A 269 -2.94 -8.28 5.32
C LEU A 269 -4.29 -7.57 5.08
N MET A 270 -5.34 -8.35 4.86
CA MET A 270 -6.72 -7.83 4.86
C MET A 270 -7.19 -7.60 6.30
N GLU A 271 -7.51 -6.36 6.64
CA GLU A 271 -8.12 -5.97 7.90
C GLU A 271 -9.65 -6.02 7.71
N PHE A 272 -10.26 -7.16 8.02
CA PHE A 272 -11.67 -7.40 7.71
C PHE A 272 -12.66 -6.53 8.50
N ALA A 273 -12.28 -5.95 9.64
CA ALA A 273 -13.19 -5.09 10.40
C ALA A 273 -13.47 -3.76 9.67
N SER A 274 -12.51 -3.26 8.90
CA SER A 274 -12.62 -2.07 8.06
C SER A 274 -12.84 -2.39 6.58
N GLY A 275 -12.33 -3.53 6.11
CA GLY A 275 -12.27 -3.85 4.68
C GLY A 275 -11.02 -3.31 3.96
N ILE A 276 -10.05 -2.76 4.70
CA ILE A 276 -8.82 -2.19 4.15
C ILE A 276 -7.73 -3.26 4.04
N ILE A 277 -6.99 -3.24 2.94
CA ILE A 277 -5.77 -4.03 2.81
C ILE A 277 -4.59 -3.19 3.30
N LEU A 278 -3.89 -3.71 4.29
CA LEU A 278 -2.62 -3.18 4.76
C LEU A 278 -1.51 -3.69 3.84
N SER A 279 -0.64 -2.80 3.37
CA SER A 279 0.47 -3.14 2.45
C SER A 279 1.80 -2.61 2.96
N GLN A 280 2.86 -3.40 2.87
CA GLN A 280 4.18 -2.97 3.29
C GLN A 280 4.87 -2.13 2.21
N ILE A 281 5.50 -1.03 2.60
CA ILE A 281 6.45 -0.27 1.77
C ILE A 281 7.77 -1.02 1.74
N ASP A 282 8.24 -1.38 0.55
CA ASP A 282 9.45 -2.16 0.38
C ASP A 282 10.71 -1.27 0.46
N MET A 283 10.63 -0.05 -0.10
CA MET A 283 11.79 0.86 -0.17
C MET A 283 11.41 2.34 -0.17
N VAL A 284 12.20 3.12 0.57
CA VAL A 284 12.15 4.59 0.62
C VAL A 284 13.41 5.13 -0.06
N LEU A 285 13.27 5.78 -1.22
CA LEU A 285 14.41 6.06 -2.10
C LEU A 285 15.27 7.25 -1.66
N ASN A 286 14.70 8.26 -1.01
CA ASN A 286 15.50 9.37 -0.47
C ASN A 286 16.49 8.91 0.62
N THR A 287 16.15 7.85 1.39
CA THR A 287 17.02 7.30 2.45
C THR A 287 17.84 6.08 2.02
N THR A 288 17.62 5.55 0.81
CA THR A 288 18.38 4.41 0.27
C THR A 288 19.50 4.92 -0.64
N PRO A 289 20.79 4.71 -0.31
CA PRO A 289 21.89 5.10 -1.19
C PRO A 289 21.80 4.41 -2.56
N LEU A 290 22.24 5.09 -3.63
CA LEU A 290 22.17 4.58 -5.00
C LEU A 290 22.76 3.17 -5.17
N ALA A 291 23.90 2.89 -4.52
CA ALA A 291 24.58 1.60 -4.57
C ALA A 291 23.77 0.45 -3.93
N ASP A 292 22.84 0.77 -3.02
CA ASP A 292 22.04 -0.21 -2.28
C ASP A 292 20.69 -0.52 -2.94
N ILE A 293 20.27 0.27 -3.93
CA ILE A 293 18.95 0.11 -4.58
C ILE A 293 18.83 -1.26 -5.25
N LEU A 294 19.77 -1.61 -6.13
CA LEU A 294 19.70 -2.88 -6.86
C LEU A 294 19.83 -4.11 -5.94
N PRO A 295 20.76 -4.16 -4.96
CA PRO A 295 20.80 -5.25 -3.99
C PRO A 295 19.48 -5.44 -3.24
N ARG A 296 18.88 -4.35 -2.76
CA ARG A 296 17.62 -4.41 -1.99
C ARG A 296 16.43 -4.81 -2.85
N LEU A 297 16.31 -4.27 -4.07
CA LEU A 297 15.24 -4.68 -4.99
C LEU A 297 15.40 -6.13 -5.43
N SER A 298 16.63 -6.59 -5.68
CA SER A 298 16.91 -7.99 -6.01
C SER A 298 16.45 -8.93 -4.89
N ALA A 299 16.69 -8.56 -3.63
CA ALA A 299 16.17 -9.31 -2.49
C ALA A 299 14.63 -9.29 -2.41
N ALA A 300 14.01 -8.14 -2.67
CA ALA A 300 12.56 -8.00 -2.64
C ALA A 300 11.85 -8.84 -3.72
N ILE A 301 12.36 -8.87 -4.95
CA ILE A 301 11.77 -9.67 -6.05
C ILE A 301 12.01 -11.18 -5.87
N ALA A 302 12.95 -11.57 -5.01
CA ALA A 302 13.21 -12.95 -4.63
C ALA A 302 12.38 -13.42 -3.42
N ALA A 303 11.66 -12.52 -2.74
CA ALA A 303 10.98 -12.76 -1.46
C ALA A 303 9.64 -13.54 -1.58
N GLY A 304 9.59 -14.58 -2.41
CA GLY A 304 8.43 -15.48 -2.49
C GLY A 304 7.13 -14.75 -2.87
N SER A 305 6.04 -15.02 -2.15
CA SER A 305 4.72 -14.44 -2.43
C SER A 305 4.67 -12.91 -2.32
N ARG A 306 5.59 -12.28 -1.60
CA ARG A 306 5.68 -10.81 -1.52
C ARG A 306 6.04 -10.16 -2.85
N SER A 307 6.85 -10.86 -3.65
CA SER A 307 7.50 -10.30 -4.83
C SER A 307 6.54 -9.86 -5.94
N GLU A 308 5.27 -10.26 -5.92
CA GLU A 308 4.32 -9.88 -6.98
C GLU A 308 3.98 -8.40 -6.99
N VAL A 309 4.12 -7.71 -5.85
CA VAL A 309 3.94 -6.26 -5.80
C VAL A 309 5.06 -5.62 -5.00
N ILE A 310 5.70 -4.63 -5.61
CA ILE A 310 6.72 -3.79 -4.98
C ILE A 310 6.13 -2.41 -4.69
N ASP A 311 6.36 -1.91 -3.49
CA ASP A 311 5.88 -0.58 -3.09
C ASP A 311 7.06 0.37 -2.83
N LEU A 312 7.17 1.41 -3.67
CA LEU A 312 8.21 2.43 -3.58
C LEU A 312 7.64 3.74 -3.05
N LEU A 313 8.42 4.38 -2.18
CA LEU A 313 8.15 5.69 -1.63
C LEU A 313 9.37 6.60 -1.79
N THR A 314 9.14 7.91 -1.92
CA THR A 314 10.12 8.93 -1.60
C THR A 314 9.42 10.20 -1.09
N HIS A 315 10.16 11.25 -0.77
CA HIS A 315 9.61 12.51 -0.28
C HIS A 315 10.02 13.68 -1.19
N GLU A 316 9.10 14.61 -1.45
CA GLU A 316 9.31 15.75 -2.36
C GLU A 316 10.51 16.62 -1.94
N GLN A 317 10.63 16.88 -0.65
CA GLN A 317 11.59 17.83 -0.08
C GLN A 317 13.04 17.58 -0.53
N TYR A 318 13.40 16.31 -0.73
CA TYR A 318 14.75 15.87 -1.08
C TYR A 318 15.16 16.19 -2.53
N PHE A 319 14.23 16.63 -3.38
CA PHE A 319 14.53 17.12 -4.72
C PHE A 319 15.02 18.57 -4.75
N TRP A 320 14.85 19.33 -3.67
CA TRP A 320 15.00 20.79 -3.67
C TRP A 320 16.31 21.24 -3.03
N PRO A 321 17.20 21.98 -3.72
CA PRO A 321 18.49 22.42 -3.17
C PRO A 321 18.41 23.30 -1.92
N PHE A 322 17.26 23.96 -1.68
CA PHE A 322 17.05 24.76 -0.48
C PHE A 322 16.71 23.92 0.76
N TYR A 323 16.31 22.66 0.58
CA TYR A 323 15.98 21.78 1.68
C TYR A 323 17.27 21.30 2.36
N HIS A 324 17.30 21.37 3.69
CA HIS A 324 18.52 21.09 4.48
C HIS A 324 19.03 19.64 4.34
N HIS A 325 18.18 18.70 3.92
CA HIS A 325 18.55 17.33 3.57
C HIS A 325 18.46 17.04 2.07
N PHE A 326 18.66 18.05 1.20
CA PHE A 326 18.74 17.86 -0.24
C PHE A 326 19.64 16.67 -0.62
N VAL A 327 19.16 15.82 -1.53
CA VAL A 327 19.89 14.66 -2.04
C VAL A 327 20.26 14.91 -3.50
N PRO A 328 21.54 15.21 -3.81
CA PRO A 328 21.95 15.57 -5.17
C PRO A 328 21.69 14.50 -6.22
N ASP A 329 21.77 13.22 -5.83
CA ASP A 329 21.58 12.05 -6.70
C ASP A 329 20.15 11.48 -6.66
N HIS A 330 19.16 12.26 -6.18
CA HIS A 330 17.84 11.72 -5.89
C HIS A 330 17.11 11.24 -7.15
N ALA A 331 17.24 11.97 -8.26
CA ALA A 331 16.62 11.59 -9.52
C ALA A 331 17.23 10.31 -10.10
N GLU A 332 18.54 10.12 -9.93
CA GLU A 332 19.30 8.94 -10.33
C GLU A 332 18.88 7.70 -9.53
N ARG A 333 18.55 7.87 -8.25
CA ARG A 333 18.00 6.79 -7.42
C ARG A 333 16.65 6.30 -7.93
N LEU A 334 15.77 7.23 -8.30
CA LEU A 334 14.48 6.92 -8.90
C LEU A 334 14.65 6.19 -10.24
N ASP A 335 15.50 6.74 -11.11
CA ASP A 335 15.81 6.14 -12.41
C ASP A 335 16.33 4.70 -12.27
N CYS A 336 17.28 4.48 -11.35
CA CYS A 336 17.86 3.18 -11.06
C CYS A 336 16.80 2.15 -10.62
N ALA A 337 15.93 2.52 -9.68
CA ALA A 337 14.87 1.65 -9.18
C ALA A 337 13.82 1.34 -10.25
N LEU A 338 13.36 2.36 -10.98
CA LEU A 338 12.31 2.22 -12.00
C LEU A 338 12.78 1.43 -13.21
N ARG A 339 14.02 1.65 -13.67
CA ARG A 339 14.64 0.83 -14.70
C ARG A 339 14.70 -0.63 -14.27
N PHE A 340 15.20 -0.91 -13.07
CA PHE A 340 15.30 -2.28 -12.57
C PHE A 340 13.95 -2.99 -12.56
N LEU A 341 12.90 -2.36 -12.02
CA LEU A 341 11.56 -2.94 -12.00
C LEU A 341 10.99 -3.16 -13.41
N THR A 342 11.20 -2.20 -14.31
CA THR A 342 10.77 -2.29 -15.71
C THR A 342 11.44 -3.48 -16.42
N ASP A 343 12.76 -3.62 -16.27
CA ASP A 343 13.56 -4.72 -16.84
C ASP A 343 13.12 -6.09 -16.31
N HIS A 344 12.56 -6.15 -15.10
CA HIS A 344 12.04 -7.37 -14.47
C HIS A 344 10.54 -7.60 -14.70
N GLY A 345 9.92 -6.82 -15.59
CA GLY A 345 8.55 -6.99 -16.05
C GLY A 345 7.48 -6.44 -15.12
N TYR A 346 7.83 -5.63 -14.12
CA TYR A 346 6.86 -4.99 -13.24
C TYR A 346 6.12 -3.87 -13.97
N LYS A 347 4.80 -3.77 -13.75
CA LYS A 347 3.96 -2.71 -14.31
C LYS A 347 3.51 -1.71 -13.24
N PRO A 348 3.54 -0.39 -13.53
CA PRO A 348 3.08 0.61 -12.58
C PRO A 348 1.55 0.54 -12.42
N VAL A 349 1.09 0.62 -11.18
CA VAL A 349 -0.32 0.66 -10.81
C VAL A 349 -0.54 1.68 -9.71
N TRP A 350 -1.78 2.19 -9.60
CA TRP A 350 -2.23 2.78 -8.35
C TRP A 350 -2.88 1.69 -7.50
N PHE A 351 -2.58 1.65 -6.20
CA PHE A 351 -3.05 0.57 -5.35
C PHE A 351 -4.56 0.53 -5.17
N HIS A 352 -5.25 1.68 -5.22
CA HIS A 352 -6.72 1.72 -5.19
C HIS A 352 -7.37 1.12 -6.45
N GLU A 353 -6.64 0.97 -7.56
CA GLU A 353 -7.12 0.34 -8.80
C GLU A 353 -6.57 -1.08 -9.00
N GLY A 354 -5.35 -1.34 -8.52
CA GLY A 354 -4.55 -2.47 -8.99
C GLY A 354 -3.80 -3.25 -7.93
N LEU A 355 -4.03 -3.05 -6.63
CA LEU A 355 -3.27 -3.77 -5.59
C LEU A 355 -3.43 -5.29 -5.71
N LEU A 356 -4.63 -5.83 -5.94
CA LEU A 356 -4.88 -7.28 -6.09
C LEU A 356 -5.11 -7.72 -7.54
N GLY A 357 -4.74 -6.87 -8.50
CA GLY A 357 -4.73 -7.07 -9.96
C GLY A 357 -5.93 -7.79 -10.62
N ALA A 358 -7.10 -7.82 -9.99
CA ALA A 358 -8.39 -8.07 -10.63
C ALA A 358 -9.50 -7.51 -9.73
N ASP A 359 -10.22 -6.51 -10.25
CA ASP A 359 -11.69 -6.42 -10.31
C ASP A 359 -12.02 -5.07 -10.99
N GLN A 360 -12.02 -5.04 -12.34
CA GLN A 360 -13.15 -4.36 -12.98
C GLN A 360 -14.36 -5.28 -12.75
N PRO A 361 -15.55 -4.71 -12.47
CA PRO A 361 -16.75 -5.45 -12.07
C PRO A 361 -17.13 -6.59 -13.01
#